data_AF-A0A7C4MNN7-F1
#
_entry.id   AF-A0A7C4MNN7-F1
#
_cell.length_a   1.000
_cell.length_b   1.000
_cell.length_c   1.000
_cell.angle_alpha   90.00
_cell.angle_beta   90.00
_cell.angle_gamma   90.00
#
_symmetry.space_group_name_H-M   'P 1'
#
loop_
_entity.id
_entity.type
_entity.pdbx_description
1 polymer ?
#
loop_
_entity_poly.entity_id
_entity_poly.type
_entity_poly.pdbx_seq_one_letter_code
_entity_poly.pdbx_strand_id
1 'polypeptide(L)'
;MKETTRKRKKAIVGFKEACGREWILEQLYRIYESGKQGFDSMMMNLGKMMAETIMYMERRGLQIPRRVIWVTDGGSGIIKTLKERFGKKLIHQRCTIHKDRNIQKHVAKKYRKEAHMRFRTALEQNRYEDARQMLLDMEKWLRGINESAADSLLEAFEEILTLHRLKIPVLLRKTLHSTNPIESMFSMVRDAEGNIKRYRRGKMTQRWLAAVLLFAEKRFRRVKGFASIGDVIKLMEAYGEREQGQTDLQQAA
;
A
#
# COMPACT_ATOMS: atom_id res chain seq x y z
N MET A 1 -2.43 -37.83 -7.49
CA MET A 1 -1.97 -37.11 -6.28
C MET A 1 -0.44 -37.04 -6.32
N LYS A 2 0.19 -35.86 -6.22
CA LYS A 2 1.67 -35.74 -6.34
C LYS A 2 2.38 -36.57 -5.26
N GLU A 3 3.49 -37.23 -5.61
CA GLU A 3 4.22 -38.15 -4.72
C GLU A 3 4.65 -37.50 -3.40
N THR A 4 4.99 -36.21 -3.44
CA THR A 4 5.28 -35.34 -2.29
C THR A 4 4.11 -35.20 -1.33
N THR A 5 2.87 -35.17 -1.83
CA THR A 5 1.65 -35.13 -1.03
C THR A 5 1.41 -36.45 -0.31
N ARG A 6 1.76 -37.59 -0.93
CA ARG A 6 1.61 -38.94 -0.33
C ARG A 6 2.63 -39.15 0.79
N LYS A 7 3.88 -38.71 0.58
CA LYS A 7 4.95 -38.74 1.60
C LYS A 7 4.61 -37.84 2.80
N ARG A 8 4.11 -36.62 2.58
CA ARG A 8 3.63 -35.74 3.67
C ARG A 8 2.51 -36.36 4.50
N LYS A 9 1.51 -36.98 3.87
CA LYS A 9 0.40 -37.62 4.59
C LYS A 9 0.88 -38.79 5.47
N LYS A 10 1.77 -39.65 4.96
CA LYS A 10 2.36 -40.74 5.77
C LYS A 10 3.20 -40.20 6.94
N ALA A 11 3.99 -39.16 6.73
CA ALA A 11 4.79 -38.53 7.78
C ALA A 11 3.92 -37.90 8.90
N ILE A 12 2.80 -37.27 8.55
CA ILE A 12 1.86 -36.69 9.53
C ILE A 12 1.20 -37.78 10.39
N VAL A 13 0.90 -38.95 9.83
CA VAL A 13 0.34 -40.08 10.58
C VAL A 13 1.38 -40.62 11.58
N GLY A 14 2.61 -40.88 11.14
CA GLY A 14 3.68 -41.34 12.02
C GLY A 14 4.05 -40.33 13.12
N PHE A 15 4.00 -39.03 12.83
CA PHE A 15 4.20 -37.99 13.86
C PHE A 15 3.07 -37.96 14.89
N LYS A 16 1.82 -38.14 14.47
CA LYS A 16 0.66 -38.19 15.37
C LYS A 16 0.71 -39.39 16.32
N GLU A 17 1.19 -40.53 15.82
CA GLU A 17 1.39 -41.74 16.62
C GLU A 17 2.56 -41.60 17.60
N ALA A 18 3.64 -40.91 17.21
CA ALA A 18 4.84 -40.77 18.04
C ALA A 18 4.77 -39.68 19.12
N CYS A 19 4.09 -38.55 18.87
CA CYS A 19 4.16 -37.37 19.74
C CYS A 19 2.81 -36.97 20.37
N GLY A 20 1.70 -37.57 19.93
CA GLY A 20 0.36 -37.19 20.38
C GLY A 20 -0.17 -35.91 19.72
N ARG A 21 -1.50 -35.83 19.58
CA ARG A 21 -2.17 -34.74 18.85
C ARG A 21 -1.99 -33.37 19.54
N GLU A 22 -1.98 -33.33 20.86
CA GLU A 22 -1.82 -32.10 21.65
C GLU A 22 -0.43 -31.50 21.47
N TRP A 23 0.62 -32.31 21.58
CA TRP A 23 1.99 -31.85 21.36
C TRP A 23 2.18 -31.26 19.95
N ILE A 24 1.61 -31.89 18.92
CA ILE A 24 1.68 -31.36 17.55
C ILE A 24 0.96 -30.00 17.45
N LEU A 25 -0.20 -29.85 18.08
CA LEU A 25 -0.93 -28.59 18.10
C LEU A 25 -0.13 -27.50 18.84
N GLU A 26 0.48 -27.84 19.97
CA GLU A 26 1.32 -26.92 20.73
C GLU A 26 2.57 -26.51 19.95
N GLN A 27 3.25 -27.45 19.29
CA GLN A 27 4.41 -27.14 18.44
C GLN A 27 4.02 -26.30 17.24
N LEU A 28 2.90 -26.60 16.58
CA LEU A 28 2.38 -25.77 15.50
C LEU A 28 2.07 -24.36 16.01
N TYR A 29 1.39 -24.24 17.15
CA TYR A 29 1.10 -22.94 17.76
C TYR A 29 2.39 -22.14 18.04
N ARG A 30 3.40 -22.76 18.67
CA ARG A 30 4.71 -22.11 18.93
C ARG A 30 5.41 -21.67 17.64
N ILE A 31 5.36 -22.47 16.58
CA ILE A 31 5.92 -22.11 15.27
C ILE A 31 5.17 -20.91 14.68
N TYR A 32 3.84 -20.92 14.73
CA TYR A 32 3.03 -19.80 14.24
C TYR A 32 3.25 -18.53 15.06
N GLU A 33 3.30 -18.64 16.38
CA GLU A 33 3.50 -17.52 17.29
C GLU A 33 4.89 -16.89 17.13
N SER A 34 5.95 -17.71 17.13
CA SER A 34 7.32 -17.21 16.89
C SER A 34 7.49 -16.61 15.49
N GLY A 35 6.90 -17.24 14.47
CA GLY A 35 6.88 -16.70 13.11
C GLY A 35 6.15 -15.36 13.02
N LYS A 36 5.00 -15.24 13.70
CA LYS A 36 4.24 -13.98 13.80
C LYS A 36 5.05 -12.89 14.51
N GLN A 37 5.67 -13.19 15.65
CA GLN A 37 6.52 -12.25 16.39
C GLN A 37 7.69 -11.74 15.54
N GLY A 38 8.35 -12.63 14.78
CA GLY A 38 9.42 -12.25 13.86
C GLY A 38 8.93 -11.31 12.75
N PHE A 39 7.77 -11.61 12.16
CA PHE A 39 7.14 -10.75 11.15
C PHE A 39 6.73 -9.39 11.73
N ASP A 40 6.10 -9.38 12.90
CA ASP A 40 5.67 -8.15 13.59
C ASP A 40 6.87 -7.25 13.92
N SER A 41 7.98 -7.83 14.37
CA SER A 41 9.25 -7.12 14.60
C SER A 41 9.80 -6.51 13.30
N MET A 42 9.81 -7.27 12.20
CA MET A 42 10.23 -6.74 10.89
C MET A 42 9.34 -5.58 10.43
N MET A 43 8.02 -5.69 10.59
CA MET A 43 7.09 -4.63 10.22
C MET A 43 7.25 -3.39 11.11
N MET A 44 7.52 -3.57 12.40
CA MET A 44 7.79 -2.48 13.33
C MET A 44 9.10 -1.74 12.98
N ASN A 45 10.12 -2.46 12.53
CA ASN A 45 11.36 -1.86 12.03
C ASN A 45 11.11 -0.97 10.81
N LEU A 46 10.25 -1.39 9.88
CA LEU A 46 9.89 -0.58 8.73
C LEU A 46 9.16 0.72 9.14
N GLY A 47 8.24 0.62 10.11
CA GLY A 47 7.58 1.79 10.70
C GLY A 47 8.57 2.74 11.38
N LYS A 48 9.50 2.20 12.17
CA LYS A 48 10.58 2.96 12.82
C LYS A 48 11.45 3.70 11.81
N MET A 49 11.88 3.02 10.74
CA MET A 49 12.66 3.64 9.66
C MET A 49 11.89 4.78 8.98
N MET A 50 10.57 4.63 8.79
CA MET A 50 9.73 5.71 8.25
C MET A 50 9.71 6.92 9.18
N ALA A 51 9.48 6.69 10.48
CA ALA A 51 9.48 7.77 11.47
C ALA A 51 10.82 8.50 11.51
N GLU A 52 11.93 7.77 11.55
CA GLU A 52 13.29 8.31 11.52
C GLU A 52 13.56 9.12 10.26
N THR A 53 13.09 8.63 9.10
CA THR A 53 13.23 9.33 7.82
C THR A 53 12.48 10.65 7.82
N ILE A 54 11.23 10.68 8.29
CA ILE A 54 10.44 11.92 8.39
C ILE A 54 11.15 12.92 9.32
N MET A 55 11.54 12.49 10.52
CA MET A 55 12.26 13.36 11.47
C MET A 55 13.59 13.87 10.91
N TYR A 56 14.31 13.04 10.15
CA TYR A 56 15.52 13.46 9.47
C TYR A 56 15.23 14.54 8.42
N MET A 57 14.20 14.36 7.59
CA MET A 57 13.81 15.36 6.58
C MET A 57 13.39 16.69 7.20
N GLU A 58 12.61 16.67 8.27
CA GLU A 58 12.21 17.89 9.01
C GLU A 58 13.42 18.61 9.61
N ARG A 59 14.36 17.88 10.24
CA ARG A 59 15.62 18.45 10.73
C ARG A 59 16.47 19.06 9.62
N ARG A 60 16.31 18.59 8.38
CA ARG A 60 16.95 19.15 7.18
C ARG A 60 16.17 20.32 6.57
N GLY A 61 15.05 20.72 7.17
CA GLY A 61 14.26 21.89 6.79
C GLY A 61 13.00 21.57 5.98
N LEU A 62 12.65 20.29 5.75
CA LEU A 62 11.40 19.95 5.07
C LEU A 62 10.21 20.32 5.97
N GLN A 63 9.48 21.37 5.59
CA GLN A 63 8.22 21.72 6.22
C GLN A 63 7.13 20.79 5.69
N ILE A 64 6.66 19.86 6.51
CA ILE A 64 5.54 18.98 6.16
C ILE A 64 4.25 19.72 6.57
N PRO A 65 3.49 20.28 5.60
CA PRO A 65 2.29 21.04 5.94
C PRO A 65 1.25 20.11 6.57
N ARG A 66 0.27 20.69 7.26
CA ARG A 66 -0.83 19.93 7.90
C ARG A 66 -1.63 19.08 6.91
N ARG A 67 -1.54 19.35 5.61
CA ARG A 67 -2.36 18.76 4.56
C ARG A 67 -1.49 18.19 3.46
N VAL A 68 -1.01 16.97 3.71
CA VAL A 68 -0.24 16.16 2.77
C VAL A 68 -1.05 14.92 2.45
N ILE A 69 -1.18 14.60 1.16
CA ILE A 69 -1.69 13.31 0.73
C ILE A 69 -0.54 12.31 0.78
N TRP A 70 -0.64 11.35 1.70
CA TRP A 70 0.27 10.23 1.77
C TRP A 70 -0.20 9.13 0.82
N VAL A 71 0.62 8.75 -0.15
CA VAL A 71 0.30 7.64 -1.06
C VAL A 71 1.21 6.46 -0.75
N THR A 72 0.66 5.33 -0.34
CA THR A 72 1.46 4.12 -0.04
C THR A 72 0.90 2.88 -0.75
N ASP A 73 1.77 1.96 -1.16
CA ASP A 73 1.36 0.63 -1.65
C ASP A 73 0.68 -0.17 -0.52
N GLY A 74 1.30 -0.15 0.66
CA GLY A 74 0.79 -0.80 1.87
C GLY A 74 1.85 -0.82 2.96
N GLY A 75 1.87 -1.91 3.72
CA GLY A 75 2.77 -2.10 4.85
C GLY A 75 2.15 -1.62 6.16
N SER A 76 1.68 -2.55 6.97
CA SER A 76 1.01 -2.27 8.25
C SER A 76 1.87 -1.39 9.16
N GLY A 77 3.19 -1.60 9.20
CA GLY A 77 4.13 -0.76 9.94
C GLY A 77 4.17 0.70 9.47
N ILE A 78 4.25 0.93 8.15
CA ILE A 78 4.24 2.30 7.59
C ILE A 78 2.90 2.97 7.88
N ILE A 79 1.80 2.28 7.63
CA ILE A 79 0.45 2.82 7.83
C ILE A 79 0.23 3.14 9.31
N LYS A 80 0.65 2.25 10.22
CA LYS A 80 0.58 2.47 11.66
C LYS A 80 1.37 3.72 12.06
N THR A 81 2.63 3.85 11.61
CA THR A 81 3.45 5.03 11.91
C THR A 81 2.82 6.33 11.38
N LEU A 82 2.24 6.31 10.17
CA LEU A 82 1.52 7.47 9.64
C LEU A 82 0.30 7.81 10.49
N LYS A 83 -0.48 6.80 10.91
CA LYS A 83 -1.66 6.99 11.77
C LYS A 83 -1.27 7.52 13.15
N GLU A 84 -0.22 7.00 13.76
CA GLU A 84 0.29 7.47 15.06
C GLU A 84 0.79 8.91 14.98
N ARG A 85 1.49 9.27 13.91
CA ARG A 85 2.09 10.60 13.76
C ARG A 85 1.10 11.69 13.37
N PHE A 86 0.21 11.40 12.43
CA PHE A 86 -0.70 12.41 11.85
C PHE A 86 -2.13 12.31 12.39
N GLY A 87 -2.50 11.19 13.01
CA GLY A 87 -3.81 10.99 13.64
C GLY A 87 -4.97 11.31 12.70
N LYS A 88 -5.96 12.07 13.20
CA LYS A 88 -7.13 12.53 12.43
C LYS A 88 -6.76 13.42 11.22
N LYS A 89 -5.55 13.96 11.16
CA LYS A 89 -5.08 14.80 10.04
C LYS A 89 -4.46 13.98 8.90
N LEU A 90 -4.35 12.66 9.07
CA LEU A 90 -3.80 11.79 8.05
C LEU A 90 -4.74 11.69 6.84
N ILE A 91 -4.31 12.24 5.71
CA ILE A 91 -4.97 12.03 4.42
C ILE A 91 -4.19 10.94 3.70
N HIS A 92 -4.68 9.70 3.79
CA HIS A 92 -4.00 8.52 3.25
C HIS A 92 -4.71 7.98 2.02
N GLN A 93 -3.94 7.77 0.96
CA GLN A 93 -4.35 7.08 -0.26
C GLN A 93 -3.58 5.76 -0.38
N ARG A 94 -4.29 4.67 -0.63
CA ARG A 94 -3.65 3.41 -1.04
C ARG A 94 -3.43 3.41 -2.54
N CYS A 95 -2.25 2.96 -2.97
CA CYS A 95 -1.88 2.93 -4.37
C CYS A 95 -2.81 1.97 -5.13
N THR A 96 -3.60 2.52 -6.05
CA THR A 96 -4.61 1.75 -6.76
C THR A 96 -4.01 0.72 -7.71
N ILE A 97 -2.85 0.99 -8.31
CA ILE A 97 -2.15 0.05 -9.19
C ILE A 97 -1.69 -1.19 -8.41
N HIS A 98 -1.09 -0.99 -7.25
CA HIS A 98 -0.66 -2.12 -6.44
C HIS A 98 -1.85 -2.86 -5.83
N LYS A 99 -2.90 -2.14 -5.45
CA LYS A 99 -4.13 -2.76 -4.97
C LYS A 99 -4.78 -3.66 -6.01
N ASP A 100 -4.90 -3.18 -7.24
CA ASP A 100 -5.38 -3.95 -8.39
C ASP A 100 -4.54 -5.23 -8.59
N ARG A 101 -3.21 -5.11 -8.60
CA ARG A 101 -2.32 -6.29 -8.67
C ARG A 101 -2.56 -7.26 -7.50
N ASN A 102 -2.79 -6.77 -6.29
CA ASN A 102 -3.05 -7.61 -5.12
C ASN A 102 -4.37 -8.37 -5.26
N ILE A 103 -5.46 -7.70 -5.67
CA ILE A 103 -6.75 -8.35 -5.97
C ILE A 103 -6.57 -9.42 -7.06
N GLN A 104 -5.87 -9.09 -8.15
CA GLN A 104 -5.63 -10.00 -9.26
C GLN A 104 -4.81 -11.26 -8.88
N LYS A 105 -3.96 -11.18 -7.85
CA LYS A 105 -3.19 -12.34 -7.35
C LYS A 105 -4.09 -13.40 -6.72
N HIS A 106 -5.19 -13.01 -6.08
CA HIS A 106 -6.14 -13.92 -5.44
C HIS A 106 -7.06 -14.62 -6.44
N VAL A 107 -7.37 -13.99 -7.58
CA VAL A 107 -8.28 -14.55 -8.57
C VAL A 107 -7.57 -15.42 -9.61
N ALA A 108 -8.29 -16.45 -10.09
CA ALA A 108 -7.85 -17.32 -11.17
C ALA A 108 -7.63 -16.53 -12.48
N LYS A 109 -6.70 -16.99 -13.33
CA LYS A 109 -6.27 -16.28 -14.56
C LYS A 109 -7.43 -15.85 -15.45
N LYS A 110 -8.47 -16.69 -15.61
CA LYS A 110 -9.66 -16.39 -16.43
C LYS A 110 -10.42 -15.14 -16.00
N TYR A 111 -10.42 -14.80 -14.70
CA TYR A 111 -11.16 -13.66 -14.16
C TYR A 111 -10.34 -12.38 -14.03
N ARG A 112 -9.01 -12.44 -14.18
CA ARG A 112 -8.12 -11.30 -13.94
C ARG A 112 -8.41 -10.10 -14.83
N LYS A 113 -8.71 -10.33 -16.12
CA LYS A 113 -9.03 -9.26 -17.07
C LYS A 113 -10.31 -8.53 -16.68
N GLU A 114 -11.33 -9.28 -16.29
CA GLU A 114 -12.61 -8.71 -15.86
C GLU A 114 -12.48 -7.97 -14.52
N ALA A 115 -11.77 -8.55 -13.55
CA ALA A 115 -11.49 -7.90 -12.27
C ALA A 115 -10.75 -6.57 -12.44
N HIS A 116 -9.71 -6.56 -13.29
CA HIS A 116 -8.95 -5.36 -13.63
C HIS A 116 -9.86 -4.29 -14.27
N MET A 117 -10.67 -4.69 -15.25
CA MET A 117 -11.58 -3.78 -15.95
C MET A 117 -12.57 -3.15 -14.97
N ARG A 118 -13.28 -3.96 -14.17
CA ARG A 118 -14.25 -3.47 -13.17
C ARG A 118 -13.61 -2.48 -12.20
N PHE A 119 -12.42 -2.81 -11.68
CA PHE A 119 -11.69 -1.94 -10.76
C PHE A 119 -11.30 -0.60 -11.40
N ARG A 120 -10.76 -0.65 -12.63
CA ARG A 120 -10.37 0.55 -13.38
C ARG A 120 -11.55 1.43 -13.73
N THR A 121 -12.66 0.85 -14.19
CA THR A 121 -13.88 1.59 -14.53
C THR A 121 -14.48 2.28 -13.32
N ALA A 122 -14.44 1.66 -12.14
CA ALA A 122 -14.88 2.30 -10.90
C ALA A 122 -14.02 3.52 -10.54
N LEU A 123 -12.68 3.40 -10.67
CA LEU A 123 -11.76 4.51 -10.35
C LEU A 123 -11.76 5.64 -11.41
N GLU A 124 -12.25 5.37 -12.61
CA GLU A 124 -12.39 6.37 -13.69
C GLU A 124 -13.60 7.28 -13.47
N GLN A 125 -14.55 6.90 -12.61
CA GLN A 125 -15.67 7.76 -12.24
C GLN A 125 -15.20 9.08 -11.60
N ASN A 126 -15.97 10.14 -11.84
CA ASN A 126 -15.65 11.47 -11.29
C ASN A 126 -16.23 11.70 -9.91
N ARG A 127 -17.41 11.14 -9.63
CA ARG A 127 -18.08 11.28 -8.34
C ARG A 127 -17.67 10.16 -7.41
N TYR A 128 -17.57 10.49 -6.13
CA TYR A 128 -17.26 9.52 -5.08
C TYR A 128 -18.36 8.46 -4.96
N GLU A 129 -19.62 8.88 -5.00
CA GLU A 129 -20.77 7.97 -4.82
C GLU A 129 -20.80 6.90 -5.92
N ASP A 130 -20.59 7.30 -7.17
CA ASP A 130 -20.56 6.39 -8.32
C ASP A 130 -19.39 5.41 -8.22
N ALA A 131 -18.18 5.90 -7.92
CA ALA A 131 -17.00 5.06 -7.74
C ALA A 131 -17.20 4.04 -6.60
N ARG A 132 -17.76 4.50 -5.47
CA ARG A 132 -18.07 3.67 -4.30
C ARG A 132 -19.05 2.57 -4.64
N GLN A 133 -20.15 2.91 -5.32
CA GLN A 133 -21.17 1.93 -5.69
C GLN A 133 -20.57 0.86 -6.63
N MET A 134 -19.81 1.26 -7.64
CA MET A 134 -19.15 0.32 -8.55
C MET A 134 -18.16 -0.61 -7.85
N LEU A 135 -17.42 -0.12 -6.84
CA LEU A 135 -16.53 -0.96 -6.04
C LEU A 135 -17.30 -1.93 -5.12
N LEU A 136 -18.45 -1.54 -4.57
CA LEU A 136 -19.32 -2.45 -3.82
C LEU A 136 -19.89 -3.55 -4.72
N ASP A 137 -20.27 -3.22 -5.94
CA ASP A 137 -20.77 -4.23 -6.88
C ASP A 137 -19.65 -5.15 -7.38
N MET A 138 -18.43 -4.62 -7.55
CA MET A 138 -17.24 -5.43 -7.77
C MET A 138 -16.96 -6.36 -6.59
N GLU A 139 -17.11 -5.90 -5.35
CA GLU A 139 -16.93 -6.70 -4.15
C GLU A 139 -17.88 -7.89 -4.10
N LYS A 140 -19.18 -7.67 -4.36
CA LYS A 140 -20.18 -8.76 -4.44
C LYS A 140 -19.82 -9.79 -5.51
N TRP A 141 -19.39 -9.30 -6.68
CA TRP A 141 -18.93 -10.17 -7.77
C TRP A 141 -17.67 -10.96 -7.36
N LEU A 142 -16.73 -10.35 -6.64
CA LEU A 142 -15.54 -11.03 -6.13
C LEU A 142 -15.90 -12.10 -5.10
N ARG A 143 -16.86 -11.87 -4.19
CA ARG A 143 -17.29 -12.91 -3.23
C ARG A 143 -17.83 -14.16 -3.93
N GLY A 144 -18.52 -14.00 -5.06
CA GLY A 144 -18.97 -15.12 -5.90
C GLY A 144 -17.83 -15.92 -6.54
N ILE A 145 -16.58 -15.44 -6.50
CA ILE A 145 -15.41 -16.05 -7.16
C ILE A 145 -14.35 -16.47 -6.15
N ASN A 146 -13.94 -15.56 -5.27
CA ASN A 146 -12.87 -15.75 -4.29
C ASN A 146 -13.02 -14.75 -3.13
N GLU A 147 -13.28 -15.27 -1.93
CA GLU A 147 -13.45 -14.48 -0.70
C GLU A 147 -12.24 -13.59 -0.40
N SER A 148 -11.02 -14.14 -0.50
CA SER A 148 -9.79 -13.38 -0.21
C SER A 148 -9.57 -12.20 -1.16
N ALA A 149 -10.08 -12.27 -2.39
CA ALA A 149 -10.03 -11.14 -3.32
C ALA A 149 -10.97 -10.00 -2.88
N ALA A 150 -12.17 -10.35 -2.39
CA ALA A 150 -13.13 -9.40 -1.83
C ALA A 150 -12.59 -8.76 -0.55
N ASP A 151 -12.07 -9.58 0.38
CA ASP A 151 -11.43 -9.09 1.61
C ASP A 151 -10.23 -8.20 1.30
N SER A 152 -9.45 -8.57 0.27
CA SER A 152 -8.40 -7.69 -0.23
C SER A 152 -9.01 -6.35 -0.63
N LEU A 153 -9.99 -6.27 -1.53
CA LEU A 153 -10.59 -4.99 -1.91
C LEU A 153 -11.07 -4.17 -0.69
N LEU A 154 -11.76 -4.79 0.26
CA LEU A 154 -12.30 -4.15 1.46
C LEU A 154 -11.23 -3.60 2.41
N GLU A 155 -10.07 -4.25 2.53
CA GLU A 155 -8.96 -3.82 3.41
C GLU A 155 -8.46 -2.39 3.16
N ALA A 156 -8.67 -1.85 1.96
CA ALA A 156 -8.21 -0.51 1.59
C ALA A 156 -9.31 0.33 0.94
N PHE A 157 -10.58 0.00 1.18
CA PHE A 157 -11.72 0.51 0.40
C PHE A 157 -11.85 2.03 0.46
N GLU A 158 -11.75 2.61 1.65
CA GLU A 158 -11.84 4.06 1.82
C GLU A 158 -10.57 4.74 1.29
N GLU A 159 -9.40 4.14 1.53
CA GLU A 159 -8.12 4.72 1.12
C GLU A 159 -7.89 4.67 -0.40
N ILE A 160 -8.53 3.78 -1.15
CA ILE A 160 -8.45 3.82 -2.62
C ILE A 160 -9.31 4.94 -3.22
N LEU A 161 -10.33 5.41 -2.49
CA LEU A 161 -11.26 6.47 -2.89
C LEU A 161 -10.91 7.86 -2.32
N THR A 162 -9.81 8.01 -1.59
CA THR A 162 -9.40 9.29 -0.99
C THR A 162 -9.31 10.41 -2.03
N LEU A 163 -8.78 10.15 -3.23
CA LEU A 163 -8.72 11.18 -4.29
C LEU A 163 -10.12 11.62 -4.79
N HIS A 164 -11.10 10.73 -4.79
CA HIS A 164 -12.49 11.06 -5.14
C HIS A 164 -13.15 11.89 -4.05
N ARG A 165 -12.95 11.55 -2.78
CA ARG A 165 -13.44 12.32 -1.62
C ARG A 165 -12.90 13.76 -1.63
N LEU A 166 -11.63 13.92 -1.97
CA LEU A 166 -10.97 15.23 -2.09
C LEU A 166 -11.30 15.97 -3.40
N LYS A 167 -12.12 15.37 -4.28
CA LYS A 167 -12.53 15.94 -5.57
C LYS A 167 -11.34 16.38 -6.43
N ILE A 168 -10.27 15.58 -6.43
CA ILE A 168 -9.05 15.92 -7.17
C ILE A 168 -9.36 16.01 -8.68
N PRO A 169 -8.94 17.09 -9.36
CA PRO A 169 -9.13 17.24 -10.80
C PRO A 169 -8.56 16.07 -11.59
N VAL A 170 -9.29 15.65 -12.63
CA VAL A 170 -8.98 14.44 -13.41
C VAL A 170 -7.54 14.41 -13.92
N LEU A 171 -7.00 15.55 -14.37
CA LEU A 171 -5.64 15.62 -14.90
C LEU A 171 -4.57 15.35 -13.82
N LEU A 172 -4.76 15.85 -12.60
CA LEU A 172 -3.87 15.60 -11.47
C LEU A 172 -4.06 14.19 -10.91
N ARG A 173 -5.32 13.73 -10.85
CA ARG A 173 -5.69 12.37 -10.43
C ARG A 173 -5.00 11.29 -11.29
N LYS A 174 -4.81 11.53 -12.59
CA LYS A 174 -4.04 10.64 -13.48
C LYS A 174 -2.60 10.41 -13.00
N THR A 175 -1.93 11.44 -12.48
CA THR A 175 -0.57 11.28 -11.94
C THR A 175 -0.60 10.56 -10.59
N LEU A 176 -1.52 10.92 -9.70
CA LEU A 176 -1.60 10.33 -8.35
C LEU A 176 -2.04 8.85 -8.34
N HIS A 177 -2.82 8.41 -9.32
CA HIS A 177 -3.13 6.98 -9.52
C HIS A 177 -2.05 6.22 -10.30
N SER A 178 -1.00 6.88 -10.78
CA SER A 178 0.07 6.23 -11.52
C SER A 178 1.26 5.95 -10.59
N THR A 179 1.92 4.81 -10.79
CA THR A 179 3.21 4.53 -10.17
C THR A 179 4.38 5.05 -10.99
N ASN A 180 4.13 5.56 -12.20
CA ASN A 180 5.18 5.97 -13.13
C ASN A 180 6.18 6.98 -12.55
N PRO A 181 5.77 8.02 -11.78
CA PRO A 181 6.73 8.98 -11.23
C PRO A 181 7.83 8.35 -10.37
N ILE A 182 7.53 7.22 -9.71
CA ILE A 182 8.47 6.51 -8.84
C ILE A 182 9.11 5.33 -9.60
N GLU A 183 8.31 4.55 -10.33
CA GLU A 183 8.77 3.36 -11.05
C GLU A 183 9.72 3.68 -12.20
N SER A 184 9.56 4.83 -12.88
CA SER A 184 10.53 5.23 -13.92
C SER A 184 11.91 5.47 -13.33
N MET A 185 11.97 6.08 -12.15
CA MET A 185 13.21 6.30 -11.42
C MET A 185 13.81 4.98 -10.94
N PHE A 186 12.99 4.10 -10.34
CA PHE A 186 13.45 2.78 -9.91
C PHE A 186 13.91 1.90 -11.07
N SER A 187 13.30 2.00 -12.24
CA SER A 187 13.77 1.31 -13.44
C SER A 187 15.18 1.76 -13.82
N MET A 188 15.43 3.08 -13.85
CA MET A 188 16.77 3.60 -14.15
C MET A 188 17.81 3.15 -13.12
N VAL A 189 17.45 3.08 -11.85
CA VAL A 189 18.32 2.52 -10.80
C VAL A 189 18.65 1.06 -11.11
N ARG A 190 17.65 0.22 -11.39
CA ARG A 190 17.87 -1.20 -11.72
C ARG A 190 18.74 -1.37 -12.96
N ASP A 191 18.53 -0.56 -13.99
CA ASP A 191 19.29 -0.64 -15.24
C ASP A 191 20.74 -0.19 -15.05
N ALA A 192 20.97 0.93 -14.37
CA ALA A 192 22.31 1.46 -14.13
C ALA A 192 23.12 0.59 -13.15
N GLU A 193 22.48 0.14 -12.07
CA GLU A 193 23.13 -0.68 -11.04
C GLU A 193 23.27 -2.16 -11.43
N GLY A 194 22.49 -2.66 -12.41
CA GLY A 194 22.55 -4.06 -12.85
C GLY A 194 23.91 -4.50 -13.40
N ASN A 195 24.74 -3.55 -13.81
CA ASN A 195 26.11 -3.77 -14.27
C ASN A 195 27.13 -3.88 -13.12
N ILE A 196 26.76 -3.48 -11.90
CA ILE A 196 27.64 -3.51 -10.73
C ILE A 196 27.66 -4.94 -10.16
N LYS A 197 28.69 -5.71 -10.48
CA LYS A 197 28.79 -7.12 -10.05
C LYS A 197 29.35 -7.31 -8.64
N ARG A 198 30.05 -6.31 -8.09
CA ARG A 198 30.73 -6.42 -6.79
C ARG A 198 30.55 -5.15 -5.97
N TYR A 199 29.56 -5.16 -5.07
CA TYR A 199 29.45 -4.15 -4.03
C TYR A 199 30.42 -4.46 -2.89
N ARG A 200 31.28 -3.51 -2.54
CA ARG A 200 32.31 -3.72 -1.49
C ARG A 200 31.79 -3.43 -0.08
N ARG A 201 31.01 -2.36 0.09
CA ARG A 201 30.49 -1.87 1.39
C ARG A 201 29.21 -1.06 1.18
N GLY A 202 28.39 -0.90 2.21
CA GLY A 202 27.14 -0.12 2.14
C GLY A 202 27.33 1.34 1.66
N LYS A 203 28.44 1.99 2.03
CA LYS A 203 28.78 3.34 1.52
C LYS A 203 28.92 3.38 -0.02
N MET A 204 29.42 2.32 -0.64
CA MET A 204 29.53 2.24 -2.10
C MET A 204 28.15 2.17 -2.73
N THR A 205 27.25 1.34 -2.18
CA THR A 205 25.86 1.22 -2.64
C THR A 205 25.13 2.56 -2.53
N GLN A 206 25.27 3.26 -1.41
CA GLN A 206 24.66 4.59 -1.23
C GLN A 206 25.17 5.63 -2.23
N ARG A 207 26.47 5.62 -2.55
CA ARG A 207 27.05 6.53 -3.55
C ARG A 207 26.54 6.26 -4.95
N TRP A 208 26.45 4.99 -5.34
CA TRP A 208 25.87 4.61 -6.64
C TRP A 208 24.41 5.02 -6.71
N LEU A 209 23.60 4.64 -5.72
CA LEU A 209 22.20 5.02 -5.65
C LEU A 209 22.03 6.54 -5.76
N ALA A 210 22.77 7.32 -4.97
CA ALA A 210 22.72 8.78 -5.03
C ALA A 210 23.09 9.33 -6.41
N ALA A 211 24.15 8.80 -7.04
CA ALA A 211 24.56 9.23 -8.38
C ALA A 211 23.50 8.93 -9.45
N VAL A 212 22.87 7.75 -9.40
CA VAL A 212 21.80 7.39 -10.34
C VAL A 212 20.54 8.23 -10.08
N LEU A 213 20.19 8.50 -8.83
CA LEU A 213 19.05 9.35 -8.49
C LEU A 213 19.26 10.80 -8.99
N LEU A 214 20.45 11.38 -8.82
CA LEU A 214 20.80 12.69 -9.36
C LEU A 214 20.77 12.73 -10.90
N PHE A 215 21.14 11.62 -11.56
CA PHE A 215 21.00 11.51 -13.00
C PHE A 215 19.53 11.39 -13.44
N ALA A 216 18.74 10.59 -12.72
CA ALA A 216 17.32 10.39 -12.96
C ALA A 216 16.51 11.69 -12.84
N GLU A 217 16.86 12.53 -11.85
CA GLU A 217 16.24 13.83 -11.60
C GLU A 217 16.20 14.72 -12.85
N LYS A 218 17.25 14.69 -13.68
CA LYS A 218 17.34 15.48 -14.93
C LYS A 218 16.23 15.15 -15.94
N ARG A 219 15.57 14.00 -15.80
CA ARG A 219 14.48 13.54 -16.68
C ARG A 219 13.10 13.78 -16.07
N PHE A 220 13.03 14.35 -14.86
CA PHE A 220 11.76 14.60 -14.20
C PHE A 220 10.96 15.64 -14.96
N ARG A 221 9.69 15.31 -15.18
CA ARG A 221 8.73 16.19 -15.84
C ARG A 221 7.81 16.80 -14.80
N ARG A 222 7.34 18.01 -15.07
CA ARG A 222 6.32 18.65 -14.25
C ARG A 222 5.08 17.76 -14.15
N VAL A 223 4.51 17.67 -12.95
CA VAL A 223 3.29 16.89 -12.68
C VAL A 223 2.14 17.36 -13.55
N LYS A 224 1.37 16.43 -14.10
CA LYS A 224 0.18 16.78 -14.88
C LYS A 224 -0.86 17.42 -13.96
N GLY A 225 -1.47 18.52 -14.39
CA GLY A 225 -2.41 19.26 -13.56
C GLY A 225 -1.76 20.04 -12.41
N PHE A 226 -0.45 20.36 -12.49
CA PHE A 226 0.24 21.12 -11.45
C PHE A 226 -0.45 22.46 -11.11
N ALA A 227 -1.08 23.11 -12.10
CA ALA A 227 -1.76 24.39 -11.91
C ALA A 227 -2.91 24.31 -10.90
N SER A 228 -3.57 23.15 -10.79
CA SER A 228 -4.68 22.94 -9.85
C SER A 228 -4.23 22.52 -8.45
N ILE A 229 -2.92 22.40 -8.18
CA ILE A 229 -2.42 21.99 -6.86
C ILE A 229 -2.82 23.02 -5.78
N GLY A 230 -2.75 24.32 -6.10
CA GLY A 230 -3.16 25.37 -5.16
C GLY A 230 -4.63 25.26 -4.75
N ASP A 231 -5.51 24.99 -5.71
CA ASP A 231 -6.95 24.81 -5.45
C ASP A 231 -7.22 23.53 -4.64
N VAL A 232 -6.49 22.45 -4.93
CA VAL A 232 -6.57 21.22 -4.15
C VAL A 232 -6.15 21.43 -2.71
N ILE A 233 -5.10 22.22 -2.45
CA ILE A 233 -4.68 22.53 -1.07
C ILE A 233 -5.81 23.27 -0.33
N LYS A 234 -6.45 24.27 -0.96
CA LYS A 234 -7.60 24.98 -0.38
C LYS A 234 -8.80 24.06 -0.14
N LEU A 235 -9.08 23.14 -1.06
CA LEU A 235 -10.14 22.14 -0.90
C LEU A 235 -9.85 21.19 0.26
N MET A 236 -8.60 20.73 0.38
CA MET A 236 -8.14 19.94 1.51
C MET A 236 -8.29 20.74 2.80
N GLU A 237 -8.05 22.06 2.77
CA GLU A 237 -8.28 22.98 3.90
C GLU A 237 -9.71 22.95 4.41
N ALA A 238 -10.65 23.26 3.53
CA ALA A 238 -12.07 23.22 3.85
C ALA A 238 -12.56 21.82 4.29
N TYR A 239 -11.98 20.74 3.74
CA TYR A 239 -12.41 19.37 4.05
C TYR A 239 -12.10 18.99 5.51
N GLY A 240 -10.89 19.28 6.00
CA GLY A 240 -10.53 18.88 7.38
C GLY A 240 -11.20 19.72 8.47
N GLU A 241 -11.68 20.93 8.16
CA GLU A 241 -12.48 21.73 9.10
C GLU A 241 -13.87 21.11 9.32
N ARG A 242 -14.47 20.56 8.25
CA ARG A 242 -15.79 19.90 8.31
C ARG A 242 -15.76 18.58 9.06
N GLU A 243 -14.72 17.76 8.86
CA GLU A 243 -14.60 16.49 9.60
C GLU A 243 -14.27 16.72 11.08
N GLN A 244 -13.48 17.74 11.43
CA GLN A 244 -13.26 18.11 12.83
C GLN A 244 -14.57 18.56 13.50
N GLY A 245 -15.34 19.45 12.87
CA GLY A 245 -16.63 19.91 13.40
C GLY A 245 -17.67 18.79 13.59
N GLN A 246 -17.75 17.81 12.68
CA GLN A 246 -18.63 16.65 12.84
C GLN A 246 -18.20 15.71 13.97
N THR A 247 -16.88 15.55 14.17
CA THR A 247 -16.37 14.68 15.24
C THR A 247 -16.56 15.31 16.62
N ASP A 248 -16.39 16.63 16.72
CA ASP A 248 -16.56 17.37 17.98
C ASP A 248 -18.05 17.41 18.40
N LEU A 249 -18.97 17.51 17.44
CA LEU A 249 -20.42 17.39 17.68
C LEU A 249 -20.84 15.98 18.13
N GLN A 250 -20.19 14.93 17.62
CA GLN A 250 -20.47 13.54 18.03
C GLN A 250 -19.84 13.15 19.37
N GLN A 251 -18.83 13.88 19.84
CA GLN A 251 -18.20 13.66 21.16
C GLN A 251 -18.84 14.51 22.27
N ALA A 252 -19.63 15.53 21.91
CA ALA A 252 -20.37 16.40 22.81
C ALA A 252 -21.85 15.97 23.02
N ALA A 253 -22.30 14.93 22.33
CA ALA A 253 -23.63 14.31 22.44
C ALA A 253 -23.53 12.94 23.11
#